data_AF-A0A235B4X6-F1
#
_entry.id   AF-A0A235B4X6-F1
#
_cell.length_a   1.000
_cell.length_b   1.000
_cell.length_c   1.000
_cell.angle_alpha   90.00
_cell.angle_beta   90.00
_cell.angle_gamma   90.00
#
_symmetry.space_group_name_H-M   'P 1'
#
loop_
_entity.id
_entity.type
_entity.pdbx_description
1 polymer ?
#
loop_
_entity_poly.entity_id
_entity_poly.type
_entity_poly.pdbx_seq_one_letter_code
_entity_poly.pdbx_strand_id
1 'polypeptide(L)'
;MYSLDWVFVLIHLDAGFVPAKKGGTKVGKTKVGKGSKVFSVVENKKGLPIALLVENANPHEINFAEKIINEIRILQRRGAPIKKPKLLAADKGYQSQAFRAF
;
A
#
# COMPACT_ATOMS: atom_id res chain seq x y z
N MET A 1 34.46 2.10 -0.14
CA MET A 1 34.58 2.78 -1.44
C MET A 1 33.94 1.82 -2.45
N TYR A 2 32.72 1.98 -2.97
CA TYR A 2 31.81 3.11 -3.18
C TYR A 2 30.46 2.83 -2.49
N SER A 3 30.07 3.67 -1.52
CA SER A 3 28.67 3.68 -1.06
C SER A 3 27.89 4.45 -2.10
N LEU A 4 27.34 3.70 -3.05
CA LEU A 4 26.39 4.19 -4.02
C LEU A 4 25.09 4.44 -3.24
N ASP A 5 24.95 5.66 -2.70
CA ASP A 5 23.82 6.14 -1.89
C ASP A 5 22.54 6.32 -2.74
N TRP A 6 22.16 5.30 -3.51
CA TRP A 6 20.93 5.24 -4.30
C TRP A 6 19.74 4.82 -3.46
N VAL A 7 19.42 5.59 -2.42
CA VAL A 7 18.14 5.45 -1.73
C VAL A 7 17.03 6.09 -2.58
N PHE A 8 16.88 5.60 -3.82
CA PHE A 8 15.68 5.80 -4.63
C PHE A 8 14.78 4.60 -4.37
N VAL A 9 13.87 4.75 -3.41
CA VAL A 9 12.93 3.67 -3.10
C VAL A 9 11.73 3.82 -4.03
N LEU A 10 11.76 3.06 -5.13
CA LEU A 10 10.56 2.73 -5.89
C LEU A 10 9.80 1.64 -5.14
N ILE A 11 8.52 1.89 -4.89
CA ILE A 11 7.62 0.93 -4.25
C ILE A 11 6.44 0.61 -5.16
N HIS A 12 5.86 -0.57 -4.97
CA HIS A 12 4.64 -1.01 -5.64
C HIS A 12 3.51 -1.11 -4.64
N LEU A 13 2.34 -0.57 -4.99
CA LEU A 13 1.10 -0.72 -4.24
C LEU A 13 0.11 -1.54 -5.06
N ASP A 14 -0.43 -2.58 -4.43
CA ASP A 14 -1.54 -3.36 -4.96
C ASP A 14 -2.47 -3.82 -3.83
N ALA A 15 -3.69 -4.23 -4.18
CA ALA A 15 -4.70 -4.73 -3.26
C ALA A 15 -5.36 -6.02 -3.76
N GLY A 16 -5.37 -7.04 -2.90
CA GLY A 16 -6.07 -8.31 -3.15
C GLY A 16 -7.37 -8.43 -2.36
N PHE A 17 -8.40 -9.06 -2.94
CA PHE A 17 -9.62 -9.45 -2.22
C PHE A 17 -9.40 -10.78 -1.48
N VAL A 18 -9.77 -10.82 -0.21
CA VAL A 18 -9.77 -12.03 0.62
C VAL A 18 -11.20 -12.30 1.10
N PRO A 19 -11.82 -13.44 0.73
CA PRO A 19 -13.15 -13.80 1.20
C PRO A 19 -13.14 -14.05 2.72
N ALA A 20 -14.19 -13.61 3.41
CA ALA A 20 -14.31 -13.75 4.85
C ALA A 20 -15.76 -14.01 5.29
N LYS A 21 -15.91 -14.71 6.43
CA LYS A 21 -17.21 -14.89 7.09
C LYS A 21 -17.66 -13.57 7.75
N LYS A 22 -18.98 -13.43 7.94
CA LYS A 22 -19.59 -12.24 8.57
C LYS A 22 -19.08 -12.04 10.00
N GLY A 23 -19.09 -10.79 10.47
CA GLY A 23 -18.86 -10.42 11.88
C GLY A 23 -17.48 -9.82 12.20
N GLY A 24 -16.55 -9.80 11.24
CA GLY A 24 -15.26 -9.13 11.41
C GLY A 24 -15.36 -7.61 11.21
N THR A 25 -14.55 -6.84 11.96
CA THR A 25 -14.53 -5.36 11.93
C THR A 25 -14.13 -4.77 10.58
N LYS A 26 -13.36 -5.50 9.78
CA LYS A 26 -12.87 -5.10 8.45
C LYS A 26 -13.44 -5.96 7.32
N VAL A 27 -14.59 -6.59 7.56
CA VAL A 27 -15.29 -7.42 6.56
C VAL A 27 -16.47 -6.63 6.01
N GLY A 28 -16.52 -6.46 4.69
CA GLY A 28 -17.64 -5.80 4.02
C GLY A 28 -18.36 -6.68 3.03
N LYS A 29 -19.58 -6.27 2.67
CA LYS A 29 -20.37 -6.88 1.60
C LYS A 29 -19.88 -6.39 0.24
N THR A 30 -19.69 -7.31 -0.69
CA THR A 30 -19.32 -7.04 -2.09
C THR A 30 -20.34 -7.69 -3.03
N LYS A 31 -20.15 -7.53 -4.34
CA LYS A 31 -20.99 -8.20 -5.36
C LYS A 31 -20.84 -9.72 -5.35
N VAL A 32 -19.67 -10.22 -4.97
CA VAL A 32 -19.29 -11.65 -5.04
C VAL A 32 -19.28 -12.35 -3.69
N GLY A 33 -19.64 -11.66 -2.61
CA GLY A 33 -19.68 -12.24 -1.27
C GLY A 33 -19.35 -11.22 -0.17
N LYS A 34 -18.65 -11.68 0.86
CA LYS A 34 -18.13 -10.83 1.93
C LYS A 34 -16.63 -11.03 2.04
N GLY A 35 -15.91 -9.97 2.37
CA GLY A 35 -14.46 -10.06 2.51
C GLY A 35 -13.78 -8.76 2.89
N SER A 36 -12.46 -8.83 2.86
CA SER A 36 -11.55 -7.72 3.12
C SER A 36 -10.68 -7.49 1.89
N LYS A 37 -10.17 -6.27 1.75
CA LYS A 37 -9.07 -5.97 0.84
C LYS A 37 -7.79 -5.92 1.64
N VAL A 38 -6.77 -6.59 1.14
CA VAL A 38 -5.42 -6.59 1.69
C VAL A 38 -4.55 -5.78 0.75
N PHE A 39 -4.20 -4.57 1.16
CA PHE A 39 -3.26 -3.70 0.48
C PHE A 39 -1.85 -4.06 0.91
N SER A 40 -0.95 -4.17 -0.06
CA SER A 40 0.45 -4.44 0.17
C SER A 40 1.30 -3.40 -0.54
N VAL A 41 2.35 -2.96 0.16
CA VAL A 41 3.40 -2.12 -0.41
C VAL A 41 4.70 -2.89 -0.36
N VAL A 42 5.36 -3.03 -1.51
CA VAL A 42 6.61 -3.77 -1.61
C VAL A 42 7.71 -2.95 -2.28
N GLU A 43 8.96 -3.22 -1.88
CA GLU A 43 10.15 -2.66 -2.52
C GLU A 43 10.36 -3.26 -3.92
N ASN A 44 10.75 -2.43 -4.90
CA ASN A 44 10.90 -2.85 -6.30
C ASN A 44 11.92 -3.99 -6.52
N LYS A 45 13.08 -3.96 -5.86
CA LYS A 45 14.19 -4.84 -6.27
C LYS A 45 14.00 -6.28 -5.79
N LYS A 46 13.63 -6.45 -4.53
CA LYS A 46 13.55 -7.77 -3.89
C LYS A 46 12.13 -8.16 -3.49
N GLY A 47 11.14 -7.28 -3.72
CA GLY A 47 9.77 -7.52 -3.29
C GLY A 47 9.60 -7.50 -1.77
N LEU A 48 10.49 -6.80 -1.05
CA LEU A 48 10.43 -6.75 0.41
C LEU A 48 9.13 -6.05 0.85
N PRO A 49 8.33 -6.66 1.74
CA PRO A 49 7.12 -6.01 2.25
C PRO A 49 7.50 -4.81 3.13
N ILE A 50 6.97 -3.64 2.77
CA ILE A 50 7.19 -2.36 3.45
C ILE A 50 5.99 -2.01 4.33
N ALA A 51 4.77 -2.21 3.83
CA ALA A 51 3.55 -1.93 4.57
C ALA A 51 2.42 -2.89 4.16
N LEU A 52 1.51 -3.14 5.09
CA LEU A 52 0.32 -3.95 4.88
C LEU A 52 -0.87 -3.25 5.54
N LEU A 53 -2.00 -3.19 4.84
CA LEU A 53 -3.25 -2.67 5.38
C LEU A 53 -4.38 -3.62 5.01
N VAL A 54 -5.14 -4.05 6.00
CA VAL A 54 -6.39 -4.77 5.78
C VAL A 54 -7.53 -3.79 5.97
N GLU A 55 -8.48 -3.76 5.04
CA GLU A 55 -9.67 -2.92 5.11
C GLU A 55 -10.91 -3.61 4.55
N ASN A 56 -12.06 -2.98 4.78
CA ASN A 56 -13.34 -3.41 4.21
C ASN A 56 -13.26 -3.49 2.67
N ALA A 57 -13.75 -4.58 2.08
CA ALA A 57 -13.70 -4.79 0.63
C ALA A 57 -14.72 -4.02 -0.21
N ASN A 58 -15.67 -3.30 0.40
CA ASN A 58 -16.74 -2.60 -0.29
C ASN A 58 -16.27 -1.33 -1.02
N PRO A 59 -15.51 -0.41 -0.39
CA PRO A 59 -15.10 0.81 -1.07
C PRO A 59 -14.06 0.56 -2.18
N HIS A 60 -14.01 1.49 -3.13
CA HIS A 60 -12.95 1.52 -4.15
C HIS A 60 -11.57 1.74 -3.50
N GLU A 61 -10.55 1.08 -4.02
CA GLU A 61 -9.19 1.08 -3.46
C GLU A 61 -8.57 2.47 -3.31
N ILE A 62 -8.88 3.38 -4.23
CA ILE A 62 -8.43 4.78 -4.15
C ILE A 62 -8.76 5.44 -2.80
N ASN A 63 -9.88 5.06 -2.16
CA ASN A 63 -10.28 5.62 -0.87
C ASN A 63 -9.38 5.19 0.30
N PHE A 64 -8.53 4.18 0.10
CA PHE A 64 -7.59 3.68 1.10
C PHE A 64 -6.14 4.01 0.75
N ALA A 65 -5.90 4.64 -0.40
CA ALA A 65 -4.56 4.86 -0.94
C ALA A 65 -3.72 5.77 -0.03
N GLU A 66 -4.28 6.86 0.48
CA GLU A 66 -3.61 7.72 1.47
C GLU A 66 -3.34 6.97 2.79
N LYS A 67 -4.28 6.10 3.21
CA LYS A 67 -4.15 5.33 4.44
C LYS A 67 -2.96 4.38 4.39
N ILE A 68 -2.79 3.62 3.30
CA ILE A 68 -1.64 2.73 3.15
C ILE A 68 -0.33 3.50 2.96
N ILE A 69 -0.33 4.66 2.29
CA ILE A 69 0.88 5.50 2.20
C ILE A 69 1.34 5.94 3.60
N ASN A 70 0.41 6.29 4.49
CA ASN A 70 0.75 6.70 5.84
C ASN A 70 1.36 5.57 6.70
N GLU A 71 1.16 4.31 6.33
CA GLU A 71 1.77 3.13 6.97
C GLU A 71 3.22 2.87 6.49
N ILE A 72 3.68 3.53 5.41
CA ILE A 72 5.02 3.29 4.85
C ILE A 72 6.10 3.66 5.88
N ARG A 73 6.93 2.69 6.23
CA ARG A 73 8.11 2.87 7.08
C ARG A 73 9.29 2.11 6.48
N ILE A 74 10.12 2.80 5.71
CA ILE A 74 11.33 2.19 5.14
C ILE A 74 12.49 2.40 6.12
N LEU A 75 13.01 1.30 6.65
CA LEU A 75 14.16 1.32 7.54
C LEU A 75 15.41 1.76 6.77
N GLN A 76 16.21 2.63 7.39
CA GLN A 76 17.49 3.07 6.87
C GLN A 76 18.58 2.90 7.93
N ARG A 77 19.84 2.81 7.48
CA ARG A 77 20.99 2.51 8.35
C ARG A 77 21.19 3.55 9.46
N ARG A 78 20.81 4.82 9.22
CA ARG A 78 20.91 5.93 10.18
C ARG A 78 19.74 6.89 9.98
N GLY A 79 19.26 7.50 11.06
CA GLY A 79 18.17 8.49 11.03
C GLY A 79 16.78 7.88 11.13
N ALA A 80 15.75 8.73 11.06
CA ALA A 80 14.34 8.31 11.13
C ALA A 80 13.92 7.51 9.90
N PRO A 81 12.95 6.56 9.99
CA PRO A 81 12.46 5.84 8.83
C PRO A 81 11.93 6.78 7.74
N ILE A 82 12.16 6.42 6.48
CA ILE A 82 11.60 7.15 5.34
C ILE A 82 10.11 6.85 5.27
N LYS A 83 9.27 7.90 5.30
CA LYS A 83 7.81 7.80 5.24
C LYS A 83 7.22 8.11 3.87
N LYS A 84 7.92 8.91 3.05
CA LYS A 84 7.53 9.24 1.68
C LYS A 84 8.58 8.71 0.70
N PRO A 85 8.28 7.66 -0.08
CA PRO A 85 9.17 7.19 -1.13
C PRO A 85 9.22 8.17 -2.30
N LYS A 86 10.25 8.05 -3.15
CA LYS A 86 10.41 8.94 -4.30
C LYS A 86 9.46 8.62 -5.45
N LEU A 87 9.13 7.34 -5.62
CA LEU A 87 8.25 6.88 -6.69
C LEU A 87 7.35 5.76 -6.16
N LEU A 88 6.05 5.90 -6.43
CA LEU A 88 5.04 4.90 -6.15
C LEU A 88 4.45 4.42 -7.49
N ALA A 89 4.62 3.13 -7.78
CA ALA A 89 3.92 2.46 -8.86
C ALA A 89 2.64 1.83 -8.32
N ALA A 90 1.51 2.10 -8.97
CA ALA A 90 0.22 1.53 -8.62
C ALA A 90 -0.62 1.41 -9.90
N ASP A 91 -1.65 0.56 -9.85
CA ASP A 91 -2.56 0.35 -10.97
C ASP A 91 -3.34 1.61 -11.36
N LYS A 92 -3.90 1.60 -12.57
CA LYS A 92 -4.75 2.68 -13.09
C LYS A 92 -5.94 2.99 -12.18
N GLY A 93 -6.42 2.01 -11.40
CA GLY A 93 -7.47 2.22 -10.40
C GLY A 93 -7.12 3.26 -9.32
N TYR A 94 -5.83 3.56 -9.13
CA TYR A 94 -5.34 4.59 -8.23
C TYR A 94 -5.15 5.96 -8.90
N GLN A 95 -5.51 6.11 -10.19
CA GLN A 95 -5.34 7.36 -10.91
C GLN A 95 -6.44 8.38 -10.52
N SER A 96 -6.12 9.27 -9.58
CA SER A 96 -6.93 10.47 -9.30
C SER A 96 -6.04 11.69 -9.09
N GLN A 97 -6.57 12.89 -9.38
CA GLN A 97 -5.83 14.14 -9.18
C GLN A 97 -5.53 14.38 -7.69
N ALA A 98 -6.50 14.11 -6.83
CA ALA A 98 -6.35 14.24 -5.38
C ALA A 98 -5.20 13.35 -4.86
N PHE A 99 -5.17 12.08 -5.27
CA PHE A 99 -4.12 11.15 -4.84
C PHE A 99 -2.75 11.49 -5.42
N ARG A 100 -2.68 12.05 -6.63
CA ARG A 100 -1.42 12.55 -7.20
C ARG A 100 -0.86 13.79 -6.50
N ALA A 101 -1.70 14.54 -5.81
CA ALA A 101 -1.32 15.75 -5.09
C ALA A 101 -0.96 15.51 -3.61
N PHE A 102 -1.12 14.28 -3.11
CA PHE A 102 -0.88 13.86 -1.73
C PHE A 102 0.60 13.53 -1.43
#